data_AF-A0A7K2JV41-F1
#
_entry.id   AF-A0A7K2JV41-F1
#
_cell.length_a   1.000
_cell.length_b   1.000
_cell.length_c   1.000
_cell.angle_alpha   90.00
_cell.angle_beta   90.00
_cell.angle_gamma   90.00
#
_symmetry.space_group_name_H-M   'P 1'
#
loop_
_entity.id
_entity.type
_entity.pdbx_description
1 polymer ?
#
loop_
_entity_poly.entity_id
_entity_poly.type
_entity_poly.pdbx_seq_one_letter_code
_entity_poly.pdbx_strand_id
1 'polypeptide(L)'
;HAGATAQGDPLLTSSTWRHLAGLALREGELADARHGFAESLRIREELGYLIGTAPALVSLADAESEPEASRLREEARRLLRLLGGVPTWLSRRLTPPAATA
;
A
#
# COMPACT_ATOMS: atom_id res chain seq x y z
N HIS A 1 18.73 1.86 0.23
CA HIS A 1 17.81 1.53 -0.89
C HIS A 1 18.61 0.93 -2.05
N ALA A 2 19.75 1.52 -2.44
CA ALA A 2 20.67 0.99 -3.47
C ALA A 2 21.24 -0.43 -3.23
N GLY A 3 21.25 -0.95 -2.01
CA GLY A 3 21.70 -2.32 -1.73
C GLY A 3 20.68 -3.41 -2.11
N ALA A 4 19.38 -3.12 -2.12
CA ALA A 4 18.34 -4.10 -2.46
C ALA A 4 18.22 -4.32 -3.99
N THR A 5 18.58 -3.32 -4.79
CA THR A 5 18.67 -3.42 -6.25
C THR A 5 19.83 -4.30 -6.73
N ALA A 6 20.72 -4.75 -5.84
CA ALA A 6 21.91 -5.51 -6.20
C ALA A 6 21.72 -7.05 -6.21
N GLN A 7 20.58 -7.59 -5.73
CA GLN A 7 20.38 -9.04 -5.59
C GLN A 7 19.18 -9.65 -6.32
N GLY A 8 18.41 -8.88 -7.09
CA GLY A 8 17.44 -9.45 -8.03
C GLY A 8 16.18 -10.07 -7.43
N ASP A 9 15.79 -9.71 -6.19
CA ASP A 9 14.49 -10.07 -5.61
C ASP A 9 13.56 -8.82 -5.58
N PRO A 10 12.64 -8.68 -6.55
CA PRO A 10 11.77 -7.52 -6.61
C PRO A 10 10.72 -7.52 -5.49
N LEU A 11 10.33 -8.68 -4.94
CA LEU A 11 9.38 -8.74 -3.83
C LEU A 11 10.04 -8.26 -2.53
N LEU A 12 11.30 -8.65 -2.29
CA LEU A 12 12.12 -8.11 -1.20
C LEU A 12 12.34 -6.60 -1.37
N THR A 13 12.60 -6.15 -2.60
CA THR A 13 12.76 -4.72 -2.93
C THR A 13 11.48 -3.94 -2.63
N SER A 14 10.31 -4.42 -3.07
CA SER A 14 9.02 -3.78 -2.78
C SER A 14 8.74 -3.74 -1.27
N SER A 15 9.12 -4.80 -0.54
CA SER A 15 8.98 -4.85 0.92
C SER A 15 9.90 -3.84 1.60
N THR A 16 11.12 -3.67 1.10
CA THR A 16 12.07 -2.66 1.61
C THR A 16 11.54 -1.25 1.41
N TRP A 17 11.05 -0.94 0.20
CA TRP A 17 10.41 0.34 -0.09
C TRP A 17 9.24 0.65 0.86
N ARG A 18 8.35 -0.33 1.10
CA ARG A 18 7.23 -0.17 2.03
C ARG A 18 7.70 0.16 3.45
N HIS A 19 8.76 -0.49 3.93
CA HIS A 19 9.27 -0.25 5.28
C HIS A 19 9.89 1.14 5.41
N LEU A 20 10.71 1.56 4.45
CA LEU A 20 11.31 2.89 4.45
C LEU A 20 10.26 4.00 4.37
N ALA A 21 9.26 3.84 3.49
CA ALA A 21 8.13 4.76 3.40
C ALA A 21 7.32 4.83 4.71
N GLY A 22 7.15 3.70 5.40
CA GLY A 22 6.50 3.67 6.71
C GLY A 22 7.28 4.42 7.79
N LEU A 23 8.61 4.46 7.72
CA LEU A 23 9.43 5.28 8.61
C LEU A 23 9.29 6.76 8.27
N ALA A 24 9.42 7.13 7.00
CA ALA A 24 9.23 8.50 6.52
C ALA A 24 7.86 9.06 6.92
N LEU A 25 6.79 8.26 6.79
CA LEU A 25 5.44 8.66 7.19
C LEU A 25 5.35 8.97 8.68
N ARG A 26 6.02 8.18 9.54
CA ARG A 26 6.05 8.40 10.99
C ARG A 26 6.86 9.62 11.38
N GLU A 27 7.84 10.00 10.56
CA GLU A 27 8.65 11.20 10.72
C GLU A 27 7.97 12.46 10.15
N GLY A 28 6.85 12.30 9.42
CA GLY A 28 6.12 13.40 8.80
C GLY A 28 6.65 13.79 7.41
N GLU A 29 7.61 13.03 6.89
CA GLU A 29 8.23 13.24 5.58
C GLU A 29 7.32 12.69 4.47
N LEU A 30 6.22 13.39 4.21
CA LEU A 30 5.14 12.92 3.34
C LEU A 30 5.59 12.68 1.89
N ALA A 31 6.51 13.48 1.35
CA ALA A 31 7.00 13.31 -0.02
C ALA A 31 7.77 11.97 -0.18
N ASP A 32 8.65 11.66 0.77
CA ASP A 32 9.43 10.42 0.77
C ASP A 32 8.54 9.20 1.06
N ALA A 33 7.56 9.36 1.96
CA ALA A 33 6.55 8.33 2.21
C ALA A 33 5.75 7.99 0.94
N ARG A 34 5.22 9.01 0.24
CA ARG A 34 4.48 8.83 -1.02
C ARG A 34 5.35 8.13 -2.06
N HIS A 35 6.58 8.60 -2.27
CA HIS A 35 7.49 8.02 -3.24
C HIS A 35 7.77 6.54 -2.94
N GLY A 36 8.13 6.20 -1.70
CA GLY A 36 8.45 4.82 -1.35
C GLY A 36 7.23 3.89 -1.37
N PHE A 37 6.04 4.35 -1.00
CA PHE A 37 4.82 3.56 -1.15
C PHE A 37 4.44 3.37 -2.62
N ALA A 38 4.61 4.38 -3.48
CA ALA A 38 4.38 4.28 -4.92
C ALA A 38 5.33 3.26 -5.58
N GLU A 39 6.63 3.29 -5.27
CA GLU A 39 7.58 2.30 -5.79
C GLU A 39 7.26 0.88 -5.30
N SER A 40 6.86 0.75 -4.03
CA SER A 40 6.41 -0.52 -3.48
C SER A 40 5.18 -1.08 -4.20
N LEU A 41 4.20 -0.21 -4.52
CA LEU A 41 2.99 -0.56 -5.25
C LEU A 41 3.33 -0.99 -6.68
N ARG A 42 4.08 -0.16 -7.42
CA ARG A 42 4.49 -0.42 -8.81
C ARG A 42 5.14 -1.79 -8.97
N ILE A 43 6.10 -2.13 -8.11
CA ILE A 43 6.78 -3.43 -8.20
C ILE A 43 5.81 -4.60 -7.93
N ARG A 44 4.88 -4.46 -6.98
CA ARG A 44 3.90 -5.53 -6.69
C ARG A 44 2.90 -5.72 -7.83
N GLU A 45 2.52 -4.64 -8.51
CA GLU A 45 1.69 -4.69 -9.71
C GLU A 45 2.44 -5.39 -10.87
N GLU A 46 3.70 -5.02 -11.12
CA GLU A 46 4.55 -5.66 -12.13
C GLU A 46 4.75 -7.16 -11.87
N LEU A 47 4.84 -7.56 -10.60
CA LEU A 47 4.95 -8.98 -10.21
C LEU A 47 3.62 -9.74 -10.23
N GLY A 48 2.48 -9.06 -10.38
CA GLY A 48 1.16 -9.68 -10.20
C GLY A 48 0.89 -10.14 -8.76
N TYR A 49 1.55 -9.56 -7.75
CA TYR A 49 1.43 -9.94 -6.35
C TYR A 49 0.16 -9.33 -5.70
N LEU A 50 -1.01 -9.76 -6.18
CA LEU A 50 -2.32 -9.15 -5.87
C LEU A 50 -2.63 -9.07 -4.37
N ILE A 51 -2.25 -10.08 -3.60
CA ILE A 51 -2.47 -10.12 -2.15
C ILE A 51 -1.69 -9.01 -1.41
N GLY A 52 -0.56 -8.57 -1.97
CA GLY A 52 0.23 -7.44 -1.46
C GLY A 52 -0.15 -6.09 -2.05
N THR A 53 -0.82 -6.06 -3.20
CA THR A 53 -1.24 -4.82 -3.87
C THR A 53 -2.31 -4.08 -3.07
N ALA A 54 -3.33 -4.76 -2.53
CA ALA A 54 -4.36 -4.10 -1.73
C ALA A 54 -3.79 -3.43 -0.45
N PRO A 55 -2.92 -4.08 0.35
CA PRO A 55 -2.18 -3.40 1.41
C PRO A 55 -1.32 -2.22 0.94
N ALA A 56 -0.68 -2.33 -0.23
CA ALA A 56 0.18 -1.27 -0.77
C ALA A 56 -0.62 -0.01 -1.14
N LEU A 57 -1.80 -0.19 -1.74
CA LEU A 57 -2.75 0.89 -2.04
C LEU A 57 -3.17 1.63 -0.76
N VAL A 58 -3.47 0.89 0.31
CA VAL A 58 -3.83 1.50 1.61
C VAL A 58 -2.65 2.25 2.22
N SER A 59 -1.44 1.71 2.14
CA SER A 59 -0.25 2.41 2.64
C SER A 59 0.02 3.71 1.87
N LEU A 60 -0.16 3.71 0.54
CA LEU A 60 -0.05 4.94 -0.24
C LEU A 60 -1.16 5.93 0.14
N ALA A 61 -2.39 5.45 0.33
CA ALA A 61 -3.51 6.29 0.77
C ALA A 61 -3.26 6.96 2.13
N ASP A 62 -2.48 6.33 3.03
CA ASP A 62 -2.13 6.90 4.32
C ASP A 62 -1.13 8.07 4.19
N ALA A 63 -0.40 8.19 3.07
CA ALA A 63 0.51 9.29 2.78
C ALA A 63 -0.11 10.37 1.85
N GLU A 64 -1.27 10.11 1.25
CA GLU A 64 -1.93 11.04 0.33
C GLU A 64 -2.97 11.92 1.02
N SER A 65 -3.22 13.09 0.42
CA SER A 65 -4.36 13.93 0.76
C SER A 65 -5.63 13.50 0.01
N GLU A 66 -6.78 13.99 0.45
CA GLU A 66 -8.01 13.85 -0.33
C GLU A 66 -7.96 14.74 -1.60
N PRO A 67 -8.59 14.31 -2.71
CA PRO A 67 -9.42 13.10 -2.88
C PRO A 67 -8.66 11.79 -3.19
N GLU A 68 -7.35 11.86 -3.43
CA GLU A 68 -6.54 10.71 -3.87
C GLU A 68 -6.54 9.58 -2.84
N ALA A 69 -6.45 9.91 -1.56
CA ALA A 69 -6.49 8.91 -0.48
C ALA A 69 -7.79 8.08 -0.50
N SER A 70 -8.95 8.71 -0.72
CA SER A 70 -10.23 7.99 -0.87
C SER A 70 -10.22 7.06 -2.09
N ARG A 71 -9.75 7.54 -3.24
CA ARG A 71 -9.68 6.74 -4.47
C ARG A 71 -8.82 5.48 -4.28
N LEU A 72 -7.66 5.63 -3.65
CA LEU A 72 -6.76 4.50 -3.37
C LEU A 72 -7.40 3.47 -2.42
N ARG A 73 -8.13 3.93 -1.39
CA ARG A 73 -8.87 3.03 -0.48
C ARG A 73 -10.03 2.33 -1.19
N GLU A 74 -10.71 3.00 -2.11
CA GLU A 74 -11.76 2.38 -2.93
C GLU A 74 -11.20 1.27 -3.83
N GLU A 75 -10.07 1.50 -4.48
CA GLU A 75 -9.43 0.47 -5.30
C GLU A 75 -8.94 -0.71 -4.45
N ALA A 76 -8.36 -0.43 -3.27
CA ALA A 76 -7.99 -1.49 -2.34
C ALA A 76 -9.21 -2.36 -1.92
N ARG A 77 -10.37 -1.74 -1.68
CA ARG A 77 -11.63 -2.46 -1.41
C ARG A 77 -12.11 -3.25 -2.62
N ARG A 78 -11.98 -2.72 -3.83
CA ARG A 78 -12.35 -3.41 -5.07
C ARG A 78 -11.52 -4.66 -5.25
N LEU A 79 -10.21 -4.56 -5.12
CA LEU A 79 -9.29 -5.68 -5.23
C LEU A 79 -9.57 -6.73 -4.14
N LEU A 80 -9.82 -6.29 -2.91
CA LEU A 80 -10.16 -7.19 -1.81
C LEU A 80 -11.45 -7.99 -2.08
N ARG A 81 -12.47 -7.38 -2.68
CA ARG A 81 -13.70 -8.09 -3.10
C ARG A 81 -13.41 -9.11 -4.20
N LEU A 82 -12.56 -8.78 -5.18
CA LEU A 82 -12.15 -9.71 -6.23
C LEU A 82 -11.38 -10.92 -5.67
N LEU A 83 -10.64 -10.73 -4.59
CA LEU A 83 -9.93 -11.80 -3.86
C LEU A 83 -10.79 -12.52 -2.81
N GLY A 84 -12.12 -12.30 -2.78
CA GLY A 84 -13.01 -12.97 -1.84
C GLY A 84 -12.85 -12.53 -0.38
N GLY A 85 -12.36 -11.31 -0.13
CA GLY A 85 -12.15 -10.77 1.22
C GLY A 85 -10.77 -11.09 1.83
N VAL A 86 -9.84 -11.63 1.04
CA VAL A 86 -8.47 -11.95 1.49
C VAL A 86 -7.51 -10.82 1.09
N PRO A 87 -6.69 -10.30 2.02
CA PRO A 87 -6.51 -10.80 3.39
C PRO A 87 -7.54 -10.25 4.38
N THR A 88 -8.00 -11.09 5.29
CA THR A 88 -9.10 -10.79 6.25
C THR A 88 -8.75 -9.73 7.29
N TRP A 89 -7.47 -9.49 7.56
CA TRP A 89 -7.05 -8.40 8.43
C TRP A 89 -7.27 -7.04 7.77
N LEU A 90 -7.13 -6.96 6.44
CA LEU A 90 -7.29 -5.72 5.68
C LEU A 90 -8.77 -5.37 5.51
N SER A 91 -9.65 -6.37 5.36
CA SER A 91 -11.09 -6.15 5.26
C SER A 91 -11.60 -5.39 6.48
N ARG A 92 -11.21 -5.84 7.68
CA ARG A 92 -11.56 -5.19 8.95
C ARG A 92 -11.10 -3.74 9.04
N ARG A 93 -9.95 -3.40 8.43
CA ARG A 93 -9.41 -2.03 8.43
C ARG A 93 -10.10 -1.11 7.43
N LEU A 94 -10.61 -1.67 6.33
CA LEU A 94 -11.25 -0.91 5.25
C LEU A 94 -12.77 -0.80 5.39
N THR A 95 -13.39 -1.57 6.29
CA THR A 95 -14.79 -1.42 6.68
C THR A 95 -14.95 -0.06 7.39
N PRO A 96 -15.70 0.90 6.81
CA PRO A 96 -16.04 2.11 7.55
C PRO A 96 -16.84 1.72 8.80
N PRO A 97 -16.67 2.41 9.95
CA PRO A 97 -17.57 2.22 11.07
C PRO A 97 -19.00 2.42 10.56
N ALA A 98 -19.90 1.49 10.89
CA ALA A 98 -21.30 1.62 10.52
C ALA A 98 -21.76 3.01 10.96
N ALA A 99 -22.24 3.82 10.01
CA ALA A 99 -22.84 5.10 10.33
C ALA A 99 -24.00 4.81 11.29
N THR A 100 -23.78 5.09 12.57
CA THR A 100 -24.84 5.11 13.56
C THR A 100 -25.80 6.22 13.12
N ALA A 101 -26.97 5.80 12.67
CA ALA A 101 -28.10 6.67 12.37
C ALA A 101 -28.62 7.36 13.64
#